data_AF-A0A6B2C1F4-F1
#
_entry.id   AF-A0A6B2C1F4-F1
#
_cell.length_a   1.000
_cell.length_b   1.000
_cell.length_c   1.000
_cell.angle_alpha   90.00
_cell.angle_beta   90.00
_cell.angle_gamma   90.00
#
_symmetry.space_group_name_H-M   'P 1'
#
loop_
_entity.id
_entity.type
_entity.pdbx_description
1 polymer ?
#
loop_
_entity_poly.entity_id
_entity_poly.type
_entity_poly.pdbx_seq_one_letter_code
_entity_poly.pdbx_strand_id
1 'polypeptide(L)' 'MKDRGIASIKIGDKELVIDAKLLTVLKRYVSTEMTLEDLARELGLNGWEEAYELVKKIPAWIMWTPFTMWEVTS' A
#
# COMPACT_ATOMS: atom_id res chain seq x y z
N MET A 1 12.98 13.70 7.87
CA MET A 1 11.73 14.49 7.77
C MET A 1 10.58 13.55 8.13
N LYS A 2 9.61 13.97 8.95
CA LYS A 2 8.50 13.10 9.36
C LYS A 2 7.65 12.79 8.13
N ASP A 3 7.70 11.54 7.67
CA ASP A 3 6.74 10.97 6.72
C ASP A 3 5.33 11.17 7.29
N ARG A 4 4.65 12.22 6.84
CA ARG A 4 3.26 12.48 7.22
C ARG A 4 2.39 11.64 6.30
N GLY A 5 2.10 10.42 6.74
CA GLY A 5 1.09 9.59 6.09
C GLY A 5 -0.20 10.36 5.87
N ILE A 6 -0.81 10.14 4.71
CA ILE A 6 -1.97 10.92 4.23
C ILE A 6 -3.26 10.44 4.92
N ALA A 7 -3.30 9.17 5.32
CA ALA A 7 -4.33 8.51 6.12
C ALA A 7 -3.79 7.18 6.68
N SER A 8 -4.52 6.54 7.59
CA SER A 8 -4.25 5.16 8.03
C SER A 8 -5.40 4.21 7.67
N ILE A 9 -5.07 2.94 7.41
CA ILE A 9 -6.02 1.87 7.09
C ILE A 9 -5.85 0.76 8.13
N LYS A 10 -6.95 0.39 8.79
CA LYS A 10 -6.96 -0.78 9.68
C LYS A 10 -7.26 -2.06 8.88
N ILE A 11 -6.40 -3.06 9.04
CA ILE A 11 -6.51 -4.41 8.47
C ILE A 11 -6.28 -5.42 9.60
N GLY A 12 -7.32 -6.17 9.95
CA GLY A 12 -7.28 -7.03 11.14
C GLY A 12 -6.89 -6.23 12.39
N ASP A 13 -5.81 -6.66 13.05
CA ASP A 13 -5.25 -6.00 14.23
C ASP A 13 -4.13 -4.99 13.90
N LYS A 14 -3.85 -4.76 12.61
CA LYS A 14 -2.77 -3.88 12.13
C LYS A 14 -3.33 -2.55 11.63
N GLU A 15 -2.56 -1.50 11.84
CA GLU A 15 -2.80 -0.18 11.27
C GLU A 15 -1.67 0.15 10.30
N LEU A 16 -2.02 0.29 9.03
CA LEU A 16 -1.10 0.64 7.95
C LEU A 16 -1.21 2.13 7.67
N VAL A 17 -0.08 2.83 7.68
CA VAL A 17 -0.02 4.23 7.27
C VAL A 17 0.11 4.29 5.76
N ILE A 18 -0.74 5.10 5.10
CA ILE A 18 -0.61 5.40 3.68
C ILE A 18 0.54 6.39 3.49
N ASP A 19 1.74 5.85 3.34
CA ASP A 19 2.98 6.56 3.09
C ASP A 19 3.62 6.13 1.75
N ALA A 20 4.78 6.71 1.45
CA ALA A 20 5.49 6.41 0.20
C ALA A 20 6.00 4.97 0.13
N LYS A 21 6.27 4.35 1.27
CA LYS A 21 6.73 2.96 1.33
C LYS A 21 5.59 2.01 0.97
N LEU A 22 4.42 2.16 1.60
CA LEU A 22 3.24 1.34 1.31
C LEU A 22 2.86 1.43 -0.17
N LEU A 23 2.75 2.66 -0.69
CA LEU A 23 2.38 2.90 -2.07
C LEU A 23 3.42 2.33 -3.06
N THR A 24 4.71 2.25 -2.68
CA THR A 24 5.77 1.65 -3.52
C THR A 24 5.60 0.15 -3.60
N VAL A 25 5.27 -0.49 -2.49
CA VAL A 25 4.98 -1.93 -2.46
C VAL A 25 3.73 -2.24 -3.28
N LEU A 26 2.66 -1.44 -3.15
CA LEU A 26 1.43 -1.62 -3.92
C LEU A 26 1.63 -1.39 -5.42
N LYS A 27 2.43 -0.38 -5.80
CA LYS A 27 2.79 -0.16 -7.20
C LYS A 27 3.53 -1.37 -7.77
N ARG A 28 4.48 -1.92 -7.01
CA ARG A 28 5.19 -3.14 -7.43
C ARG A 28 4.20 -4.28 -7.60
N TYR A 29 3.33 -4.52 -6.63
CA TYR A 29 2.27 -5.53 -6.69
C TYR A 29 1.43 -5.46 -7.98
N VAL A 30 0.98 -4.28 -8.40
CA VAL A 30 0.17 -4.15 -9.63
C VAL A 30 0.99 -4.21 -10.94
N SER A 31 2.31 -4.05 -10.86
CA SER A 31 3.22 -3.97 -12.01
C SER A 31 4.03 -5.25 -12.25
N THR A 32 3.95 -6.22 -11.33
CA THR A 32 4.69 -7.48 -11.37
C THR A 32 3.76 -8.67 -11.11
N GLU A 33 4.27 -9.89 -11.21
CA GLU A 33 3.54 -11.13 -10.91
C GLU A 33 3.47 -11.43 -9.40
N MET A 34 3.53 -10.41 -8.53
CA MET A 34 3.40 -10.61 -7.09
C MET A 34 2.01 -11.15 -6.73
N THR A 35 1.99 -12.19 -5.90
CA THR A 35 0.76 -12.75 -5.36
C THR A 35 0.25 -11.95 -4.15
N LEU A 36 -0.97 -12.22 -3.69
CA LEU A 36 -1.48 -11.64 -2.44
C LEU A 36 -0.70 -12.14 -1.22
N GLU A 37 -0.21 -13.38 -1.27
CA GLU A 37 0.68 -13.96 -0.27
C GLU A 37 2.03 -13.22 -0.22
N ASP A 38 2.60 -12.87 -1.38
CA ASP A 38 3.81 -12.07 -1.44
C ASP A 38 3.61 -10.67 -0.88
N LEU A 39 2.49 -10.03 -1.27
CA LEU A 39 2.11 -8.72 -0.75
C LEU A 39 1.91 -8.76 0.77
N ALA A 40 1.23 -9.79 1.27
CA ALA A 40 1.01 -9.99 2.69
C ALA A 40 2.33 -10.13 3.44
N ARG A 41 3.23 -10.99 2.94
CA ARG A 41 4.55 -11.21 3.52
C ARG A 41 5.38 -9.92 3.57
N GLU A 42 5.33 -9.13 2.50
CA GLU A 42 6.11 -7.90 2.41
C GLU A 42 5.59 -6.78 3.32
N LEU A 43 4.26 -6.69 3.48
CA LEU A 43 3.61 -5.72 4.37
C LEU A 43 3.46 -6.24 5.81
N GLY A 44 3.94 -7.46 6.09
CA GLY A 44 3.81 -8.10 7.38
C GLY A 44 2.36 -8.33 7.78
N LEU A 45 1.46 -8.62 6.84
CA LEU A 45 0.05 -8.98 7.04
C LEU A 45 -0.10 -10.49 7.32
N ASN A 46 -1.23 -10.87 7.93
CA ASN A 46 -1.54 -12.26 8.27
C ASN A 46 -2.26 -12.95 7.09
N GLY A 47 -1.48 -13.40 6.12
CA GLY A 47 -2.01 -14.17 4.99
C GLY A 47 -2.62 -13.31 3.89
N TRP A 48 -3.04 -13.99 2.83
CA TRP A 48 -3.55 -13.37 1.60
C TRP A 48 -4.88 -12.66 1.82
N GLU A 49 -5.68 -13.08 2.81
CA GLU A 49 -6.97 -12.46 3.12
C GLU A 49 -6.80 -11.00 3.58
N GLU A 50 -5.83 -10.72 4.46
CA GLU A 50 -5.54 -9.35 4.90
C GLU A 50 -4.99 -8.48 3.76
N ALA A 51 -4.16 -9.05 2.89
CA ALA A 51 -3.68 -8.36 1.70
C ALA A 51 -4.83 -8.04 0.72
N TYR A 52 -5.78 -8.95 0.55
CA TYR A 52 -6.96 -8.74 -0.28
C TYR A 52 -7.84 -7.61 0.27
N GLU A 53 -8.06 -7.58 1.59
CA GLU A 53 -8.81 -6.50 2.25
C GLU A 53 -8.12 -5.13 2.09
N LEU A 54 -6.78 -5.10 2.11
CA LEU A 54 -6.02 -3.87 1.84
C LEU A 54 -6.26 -3.37 0.40
N VAL A 55 -6.07 -4.25 -0.59
CA VAL A 55 -6.24 -3.89 -2.01
C VAL A 55 -7.66 -3.38 -2.27
N LYS A 56 -8.68 -3.99 -1.65
CA LYS A 56 -10.08 -3.53 -1.76
C LYS A 56 -10.32 -2.13 -1.19
N LYS A 57 -9.63 -1.76 -0.11
CA LYS A 57 -9.82 -0.46 0.56
C LYS A 57 -9.10 0.68 -0.16
N ILE A 58 -8.11 0.38 -1.00
CA ILE A 58 -7.34 1.38 -1.73
C ILE A 58 -7.99 1.62 -3.10
N PRO A 59 -8.35 2.88 -3.43
CA PRO A 59 -8.81 3.20 -4.77
C PRO A 59 -7.78 2.83 -5.83
N ALA A 60 -8.21 2.11 -6.88
CA ALA A 60 -7.30 1.55 -7.89
C ALA A 60 -6.39 2.61 -8.56
N TRP A 61 -6.90 3.83 -8.77
CA TRP A 61 -6.14 4.94 -9.36
C TRP A 61 -4.90 5.34 -8.54
N ILE A 62 -4.90 5.12 -7.22
CA ILE A 62 -3.74 5.41 -6.37
C ILE A 62 -2.56 4.48 -6.70
N MET A 63 -2.82 3.22 -7.07
CA MET A 63 -1.77 2.24 -7.38
C MET A 63 -1.10 2.49 -8.74
N TRP A 64 -1.79 3.17 -9.67
CA TRP A 64 -1.28 3.52 -11.00
C TRP A 64 -0.74 4.94 -11.10
N THR A 65 -0.93 5.78 -10.07
CA THR A 65 -0.45 7.16 -10.09
C THR A 65 1.08 7.20 -9.87
N PRO A 66 1.86 7.79 -10.78
CA PRO A 66 3.29 7.99 -10.57
C PRO A 66 3.53 8.85 -9.33
N PHE A 67 4.35 8.34 -8.41
CA PHE A 67 4.76 9.01 -7.17
C PHE A 67 5.30 10.43 -7.32
N THR A 68 5.81 10.75 -8.51
CA THR A 68 6.36 12.06 -8.86
C THR A 68 5.35 13.21 -8.72
N MET A 69 4.06 12.94 -8.48
CA MET A 69 3.07 13.99 -8.21
C MET A 69 2.92 14.36 -6.73
N TRP A 70 3.46 13.57 -5.79
CA TRP A 70 3.34 13.87 -4.34
C TRP A 70 4.58 14.56 -3.76
N GLU A 71 5.72 14.52 -4.47
CA GLU A 71 6.95 15.26 -4.08
C GLU A 71 6.94 16.73 -4.52
N VAL A 72 6.10 17.12 -5.50
CA VAL A 72 6.17 18.45 -6.16
C VAL A 72 5.17 19.46 -5.59
N THR A 73 4.50 19.16 -4.47
CA THR A 73 3.61 20.12 -3.80
C THR A 73 3.95 20.37 -2.33
N SER A 74 5.22 20.22 -1.95
CA SER A 74 5.77 20.69 -0.66
C SER A 74 6.90 21.68 -0.86
#